data_AF-A0A5M9ZAP6-F1
#
_entry.id   AF-A0A5M9ZAP6-F1
#
_cell.length_a   1.000
_cell.length_b   1.000
_cell.length_c   1.000
_cell.angle_alpha   90.00
_cell.angle_beta   90.00
_cell.angle_gamma   90.00
#
_symmetry.space_group_name_H-M   'P 1'
#
loop_
_entity.id
_entity.type
_entity.pdbx_description
1 polymer ?
#
loop_
_entity_poly.entity_id
_entity_poly.type
_entity_poly.pdbx_seq_one_letter_code
_entity_poly.pdbx_strand_id
1 'polypeptide(L)'
;MDYDMEEPIILRSARKPHVMGGRTVPPVPVSVILHAYAHSQEVGINAHRDPPTYMVVGPDPQGNRLYEIGYFEASAGADAGRIMICHAMPARPTYQIMYWNAMKG
;
A
#
# COMPACT_ATOMS: atom_id res chain seq x y z
N MET A 1 -2.60 1.14 -23.33
CA MET A 1 -3.94 1.35 -22.76
C MET A 1 -3.74 2.37 -21.66
N ASP A 2 -4.06 3.64 -21.93
CA ASP A 2 -4.15 4.66 -20.90
C ASP A 2 -5.39 4.36 -20.08
N TYR A 3 -5.21 3.72 -18.94
CA TYR A 3 -6.21 3.79 -17.89
C TYR A 3 -6.07 5.19 -17.28
N ASP A 4 -7.03 6.07 -17.54
CA ASP A 4 -7.36 7.18 -16.65
C ASP A 4 -7.82 6.59 -15.31
N MET A 5 -6.91 5.91 -14.59
CA MET A 5 -7.14 5.56 -13.20
C MET A 5 -7.06 6.88 -12.44
N GLU A 6 -8.22 7.43 -12.10
CA GLU A 6 -8.29 8.50 -11.11
C GLU A 6 -7.33 8.19 -9.95
N GLU A 7 -6.51 9.17 -9.56
CA GLU A 7 -5.56 8.97 -8.47
C GLU A 7 -6.29 8.40 -7.25
N PRO A 8 -5.73 7.35 -6.62
CA PRO A 8 -6.40 6.70 -5.49
C PRO A 8 -6.56 7.68 -4.33
N ILE A 9 -7.72 7.62 -3.66
CA ILE A 9 -7.99 8.45 -2.49
C ILE A 9 -7.21 7.89 -1.30
N ILE A 10 -6.27 8.68 -0.77
CA ILE A 10 -5.52 8.29 0.44
C ILE A 10 -6.29 8.72 1.69
N LEU A 11 -6.84 7.75 2.41
CA LEU A 11 -7.55 7.96 3.65
C LEU A 11 -6.62 8.45 4.77
N ARG A 12 -7.20 9.14 5.76
CA ARG A 12 -6.46 9.58 6.97
C ARG A 12 -5.79 8.43 7.71
N SER A 13 -6.36 7.22 7.66
CA SER A 13 -5.79 6.04 8.31
C SER A 13 -4.45 5.61 7.71
N ALA A 14 -4.22 5.82 6.42
CA ALA A 14 -2.95 5.52 5.75
C ALA A 14 -1.84 6.54 6.09
N ARG A 15 -2.20 7.67 6.70
CA ARG A 15 -1.27 8.76 7.07
C ARG A 15 -0.94 8.77 8.57
N LYS A 16 -1.29 7.71 9.30
CA LYS A 16 -1.04 7.63 10.74
C LYS A 16 0.32 6.98 11.03
N PRO A 17 0.98 7.34 12.13
CA PRO A 17 2.11 6.58 12.64
C PRO A 17 1.68 5.16 13.00
N HIS A 18 2.60 4.20 12.85
CA HIS A 18 2.38 2.80 13.22
C HIS A 18 3.23 2.45 14.43
N VAL A 19 2.75 1.53 15.27
CA VAL A 19 3.58 0.94 16.33
C VAL A 19 4.03 -0.44 15.88
N MET A 20 5.33 -0.64 15.76
CA MET A 20 5.93 -1.91 15.36
C MET A 20 7.06 -2.28 16.32
N GLY A 21 6.95 -3.44 16.99
CA GLY A 21 7.95 -3.89 17.96
C GLY A 21 8.21 -2.90 19.10
N GLY A 22 7.18 -2.17 19.56
CA GLY A 22 7.29 -1.15 20.61
C GLY A 22 7.88 0.19 20.16
N ARG A 23 8.17 0.38 18.87
CA ARG A 23 8.66 1.66 18.31
C ARG A 23 7.60 2.32 17.44
N THR A 24 7.52 3.64 17.53
CA THR A 24 6.69 4.46 16.64
C THR A 24 7.40 4.64 15.30
N VAL A 25 6.80 4.10 14.25
CA VAL A 25 7.20 4.30 12.86
C VAL A 25 6.47 5.54 12.33
N PRO A 26 7.18 6.53 11.78
CA PRO A 26 6.55 7.73 11.23
C PRO A 26 5.63 7.38 10.05
N PRO A 27 4.64 8.24 9.75
CA PRO A 27 3.80 8.08 8.58
C PRO A 27 4.61 8.01 7.29
N VAL A 28 4.14 7.23 6.32
CA VAL A 28 4.72 7.18 4.97
C VAL A 28 4.34 8.46 4.22
N PRO A 29 5.28 9.16 3.56
CA PRO A 29 4.97 10.31 2.73
C PRO A 29 4.01 9.95 1.58
N VAL A 30 3.07 10.84 1.26
CA VAL A 30 2.05 10.61 0.21
C VAL A 30 2.66 10.22 -1.14
N SER A 31 3.74 10.90 -1.57
CA SER A 31 4.42 10.56 -2.82
C SER A 31 4.99 9.14 -2.83
N VAL A 32 5.46 8.66 -1.69
CA VAL A 32 5.95 7.28 -1.54
C VAL A 32 4.80 6.29 -1.55
N ILE A 33 3.66 6.62 -0.91
CA ILE A 33 2.44 5.78 -0.94
C ILE A 33 1.98 5.57 -2.38
N LEU A 34 1.86 6.66 -3.15
CA LEU A 34 1.38 6.60 -4.54
C LEU A 34 2.36 5.86 -5.44
N HIS A 35 3.66 6.13 -5.32
CA HIS A 35 4.68 5.42 -6.09
C HIS A 35 4.71 3.92 -5.77
N ALA A 36 4.72 3.58 -4.47
CA ALA A 36 4.71 2.18 -4.04
C ALA A 36 3.47 1.47 -4.58
N TYR A 37 2.27 2.06 -4.47
CA TYR A 37 1.05 1.49 -5.02
C TYR A 37 1.14 1.26 -6.54
N ALA A 38 1.58 2.26 -7.30
CA ALA A 38 1.69 2.18 -8.76
C ALA A 38 2.69 1.11 -9.25
N HIS A 39 3.73 0.83 -8.47
CA HIS A 39 4.78 -0.15 -8.81
C HIS A 39 4.74 -1.39 -7.91
N SER A 40 3.55 -1.72 -7.40
CA SER A 40 3.40 -2.79 -6.42
C SER A 40 3.13 -4.17 -7.03
N GLN A 41 3.27 -5.20 -6.19
CA GLN A 41 2.79 -6.55 -6.42
C GLN A 41 1.81 -6.95 -5.32
N GLU A 42 0.76 -7.71 -5.68
CA GLU A 42 -0.19 -8.24 -4.71
C GLU A 42 0.45 -9.31 -3.83
N VAL A 43 0.26 -9.17 -2.51
CA VAL A 43 0.81 -10.11 -1.51
C VAL A 43 -0.28 -10.76 -0.67
N GLY A 44 -1.54 -10.34 -0.82
CA GLY A 44 -2.67 -11.00 -0.20
C GLY A 44 -3.89 -10.10 -0.06
N ILE A 45 -4.92 -10.67 0.58
CA ILE A 45 -6.19 -10.00 0.83
C ILE A 45 -6.62 -10.26 2.27
N ASN A 46 -7.07 -9.21 2.96
CA ASN A 46 -7.77 -9.33 4.22
C ASN A 46 -9.28 -9.33 3.97
N ALA A 47 -9.82 -10.54 3.79
CA ALA A 47 -11.25 -10.78 3.52
C ALA A 47 -12.15 -10.64 4.75
N HIS A 48 -11.58 -10.43 5.96
CA HIS A 48 -12.36 -10.21 7.18
C HIS A 48 -12.83 -8.75 7.34
N ARG A 49 -12.38 -7.85 6.46
CA ARG A 49 -12.84 -6.46 6.43
C ARG A 49 -13.96 -6.31 5.40
N ASP A 50 -14.84 -5.35 5.63
CA ASP A 50 -15.90 -4.98 4.71
C ASP A 50 -15.74 -3.49 4.34
N PRO A 51 -15.36 -3.17 3.10
CA PRO A 51 -14.99 -4.10 2.02
C PRO A 51 -13.65 -4.81 2.29
N PRO A 52 -13.37 -5.95 1.62
CA PRO A 52 -12.09 -6.64 1.68
C PRO A 52 -10.94 -5.68 1.36
N THR A 53 -9.86 -5.75 2.16
CA THR A 53 -8.67 -4.92 1.92
C THR A 53 -7.60 -5.74 1.21
N TYR A 54 -7.26 -5.34 0.00
CA TYR A 54 -6.14 -5.89 -0.76
C TYR A 54 -4.84 -5.31 -0.25
N MET A 55 -3.83 -6.18 -0.15
CA MET A 55 -2.50 -5.84 0.35
C MET A 55 -1.50 -5.99 -0.79
N VAL A 56 -0.78 -4.93 -1.07
CA VAL A 56 0.27 -4.90 -2.07
C VAL A 56 1.57 -4.40 -1.45
N VAL A 57 2.70 -4.78 -2.04
CA VAL A 57 4.02 -4.30 -1.64
C VAL A 57 4.71 -3.68 -2.85
N GLY A 58 5.22 -2.46 -2.69
CA GLY A 58 5.95 -1.77 -3.76
C GLY A 58 7.11 -0.93 -3.23
N PRO A 59 8.05 -0.53 -4.11
CA PRO A 59 9.24 0.23 -3.72
C PRO A 59 8.95 1.71 -3.45
N ASP A 60 9.85 2.39 -2.75
CA ASP A 60 9.95 3.85 -2.84
C ASP A 60 10.49 4.29 -4.21
N PRO A 61 10.36 5.58 -4.57
CA PRO A 61 10.88 6.10 -5.84
C PRO A 61 12.38 5.86 -6.08
N GLN A 62 13.14 5.58 -5.02
CA GLN A 62 14.56 5.29 -5.10
C GLN A 62 14.88 3.78 -5.17
N GLY A 63 13.90 2.90 -5.05
CA GLY A 63 14.09 1.45 -5.07
C GLY A 63 14.82 0.88 -3.84
N ASN A 64 15.01 1.67 -2.79
CA ASN A 64 15.81 1.30 -1.62
C ASN A 64 15.00 0.59 -0.53
N ARG A 65 13.70 0.85 -0.47
CA ARG A 65 12.81 0.33 0.56
C ARG A 65 11.48 -0.09 -0.04
N LEU A 66 10.87 -1.10 0.57
CA LEU A 66 9.53 -1.53 0.22
C LEU A 66 8.52 -1.04 1.24
N TYR A 67 7.31 -0.80 0.76
CA TYR A 67 6.17 -0.34 1.53
C TYR A 67 4.98 -1.26 1.29
N GLU A 68 4.34 -1.67 2.38
CA GLU A 68 3.09 -2.40 2.39
C GLU A 68 1.94 -1.40 2.33
N ILE A 69 1.09 -1.53 1.32
CA ILE A 69 -0.05 -0.65 1.04
C ILE A 69 -1.32 -1.49 1.09
N GLY A 70 -2.29 -1.05 1.89
CA GLY A 70 -3.61 -1.66 1.95
C GLY A 70 -4.65 -0.77 1.28
N TYR A 71 -5.40 -1.31 0.33
CA TYR A 71 -6.43 -0.57 -0.41
C TYR A 71 -7.71 -1.40 -0.58
N PHE A 72 -8.80 -0.71 -0.89
CA PHE A 72 -10.06 -1.32 -1.28
C PHE A 72 -10.78 -0.43 -2.29
N GLU A 73 -11.70 -0.99 -3.07
CA GLU A 73 -12.60 -0.22 -3.92
C GLU A 73 -13.84 0.19 -3.13
N ALA A 74 -14.21 1.47 -3.16
CA ALA A 74 -15.39 1.95 -2.47
C ALA A 74 -16.66 1.31 -3.07
N SER A 75 -17.44 0.64 -2.23
CA SER A 75 -18.60 -0.15 -2.66
C SER A 75 -19.87 0.67 -2.92
N ALA A 76 -19.96 1.89 -2.37
CA ALA A 76 -21.13 2.74 -2.48
C ALA A 76 -20.81 4.22 -2.19
N GLY A 77 -21.73 5.12 -2.54
CA GLY A 77 -21.63 6.55 -2.28
C GLY A 77 -21.06 7.35 -3.45
N ALA A 78 -20.71 8.61 -3.21
CA ALA A 78 -20.19 9.52 -4.24
C ALA A 78 -18.83 9.07 -4.82
N ASP A 79 -18.09 8.26 -4.07
CA ASP A 79 -16.80 7.70 -4.46
C ASP A 79 -16.90 6.23 -4.92
N ALA A 80 -18.10 5.71 -5.20
CA ALA A 80 -18.27 4.32 -5.63
C ALA A 80 -17.41 4.01 -6.86
N GLY A 81 -16.69 2.88 -6.84
CA GLY A 81 -15.75 2.48 -7.89
C GLY A 81 -14.34 3.08 -7.75
N ARG A 82 -14.11 3.98 -6.80
CA ARG A 82 -12.80 4.60 -6.59
C ARG A 82 -11.93 3.76 -5.65
N ILE A 83 -10.63 3.74 -5.93
CA ILE A 83 -9.66 3.09 -5.04
C ILE A 83 -9.40 3.96 -3.81
N MET A 84 -9.52 3.35 -2.63
CA MET A 84 -9.25 3.96 -1.34
C MET A 84 -8.02 3.30 -0.69
N ILE A 85 -6.93 4.05 -0.54
CA ILE A 85 -5.75 3.60 0.21
C ILE A 85 -6.01 3.86 1.69
N CYS A 86 -6.09 2.78 2.47
CA CYS A 86 -6.47 2.82 3.88
C CYS A 86 -5.30 2.51 4.84
N HIS A 87 -4.20 1.98 4.31
CA HIS A 87 -3.04 1.56 5.09
C HIS A 87 -1.75 1.81 4.29
N ALA A 88 -0.71 2.30 4.96
CA ALA A 88 0.63 2.40 4.39
C ALA A 88 1.69 2.32 5.49
N MET A 89 2.63 1.39 5.36
CA MET A 89 3.75 1.26 6.29
C MET A 89 4.99 0.70 5.59
N PRO A 90 6.21 0.84 6.15
CA PRO A 90 7.36 0.08 5.69
C PRO A 90 7.04 -1.42 5.68
N ALA A 91 7.35 -2.10 4.59
CA ALA A 91 7.04 -3.50 4.42
C ALA A 91 7.77 -4.35 5.46
N ARG A 92 7.11 -5.42 5.92
CA ARG A 92 7.70 -6.40 6.84
C ARG A 92 9.01 -6.97 6.26
N PRO A 93 9.99 -7.32 7.11
CA PRO A 93 11.28 -7.86 6.64
C PRO A 93 11.14 -9.06 5.71
N THR A 94 10.12 -9.90 5.90
CA THR A 94 9.82 -11.07 5.06
C THR A 94 9.57 -10.68 3.60
N TYR A 95 8.81 -9.60 3.35
CA TYR A 95 8.54 -9.13 1.99
C TYR A 95 9.78 -8.53 1.33
N GLN A 96 10.62 -7.83 2.12
CA GLN A 96 11.90 -7.31 1.63
C GLN A 96 12.82 -8.44 1.15
N ILE A 97 12.94 -9.51 1.94
CA ILE A 97 13.77 -10.66 1.56
C ILE A 97 13.23 -11.34 0.29
N MET A 98 11.91 -11.57 0.21
CA MET A 98 11.30 -12.22 -0.96
C MET A 98 11.51 -11.41 -2.24
N TYR A 99 11.22 -10.11 -2.21
CA TYR A 99 11.36 -9.22 -3.36
C TYR A 99 12.81 -9.15 -3.86
N TRP A 100 13.78 -9.00 -2.94
CA TRP A 100 15.18 -8.88 -3.32
C TRP A 100 15.79 -10.21 -3.79
N ASN A 101 15.31 -11.34 -3.29
CA ASN A 101 15.68 -12.65 -3.82
C ASN A 101 15.12 -12.86 -5.23
N ALA A 102 13.89 -12.41 -5.51
CA ALA A 102 13.30 -12.49 -6.83
C ALA A 102 14.03 -11.65 -7.89
N MET A 103 14.67 -10.54 -7.50
CA MET A 103 15.48 -9.70 -8.41
C MET A 103 16.90 -10.22 -8.67
N LYS A 104 17.38 -11.20 -7.89
CA LYS A 104 18.74 -11.77 -8.02
C LYS A 104 18.79 -13.02 -8.90
N GLY A 105 17.63 -13.58 -9.26
CA GLY A 105 17.50 -14.69 -10.21
C GLY A 105 17.30 -14.17 -11.63
#